data_AF-A0A2A3YKN3-F1
#
_entry.id   AF-A0A2A3YKN3-F1
#
_cell.length_a   1.000
_cell.length_b   1.000
_cell.length_c   1.000
_cell.angle_alpha   90.00
_cell.angle_beta   90.00
_cell.angle_gamma   90.00
#
_symmetry.space_group_name_H-M   'P 1'
#
loop_
_entity.id
_entity.type
_entity.pdbx_description
1 polymer ?
#
loop_
_entity_poly.entity_id
_entity_poly.type
_entity_poly.pdbx_seq_one_letter_code
_entity_poly.pdbx_strand_id
1 'polypeptide(L)'
;MTSPESLADLPGARPVSARETVHHGMVFDIVRDTVEFAPGVRFDREYMRHPGAVAVLAVDDHDRILLIRQYRHPVGHTMWEIPAGLLDVDGEPPQRGALRELAEETGHRAEALSTLVDLRPSPGGSDEVIRIYLATGAVPLRAEEVDFERTDEEAEIETRWVPLADAVAGVLEGRLTNATTVVGVLALQAQRSARDAEALRPADAPFVARPGRDLS
;
A
#
# COMPACT_ATOMS: atom_id res chain seq x y z
N MET A 1 16.00 -5.20 -36.33
CA MET A 1 14.99 -4.57 -35.48
C MET A 1 15.35 -4.92 -34.06
N THR A 2 15.92 -3.97 -33.31
CA THR A 2 16.07 -4.11 -31.85
C THR A 2 14.68 -4.29 -31.27
N SER A 3 14.48 -5.32 -30.45
CA SER A 3 13.28 -5.41 -29.61
C SER A 3 13.10 -4.06 -28.91
N PRO A 4 11.89 -3.48 -28.85
CA PRO A 4 11.68 -2.35 -27.96
C PRO A 4 12.11 -2.81 -26.56
N GLU A 5 12.98 -2.03 -25.92
CA GLU A 5 13.29 -2.24 -24.51
C GLU A 5 11.96 -2.25 -23.75
N SER A 6 11.76 -3.25 -22.90
CA SER A 6 10.55 -3.36 -22.07
C SER A 6 10.46 -2.10 -21.19
N LEU A 7 9.33 -1.41 -21.21
CA LEU A 7 9.07 -0.27 -20.34
C LEU A 7 9.12 -0.73 -18.87
N ALA A 8 10.20 -0.37 -18.16
CA ALA A 8 10.43 -0.80 -16.78
C ALA A 8 11.28 0.22 -16.02
N ASP A 9 10.98 0.39 -14.73
CA ASP A 9 11.90 1.04 -13.79
C ASP A 9 13.12 0.15 -13.59
N LEU A 10 14.31 0.75 -13.58
CA LEU A 10 15.58 0.03 -13.42
C LEU A 10 16.21 0.35 -12.07
N PRO A 11 16.83 -0.64 -11.40
CA PRO A 11 17.64 -0.37 -10.21
C PRO A 11 18.81 0.55 -10.57
N GLY A 12 19.05 1.55 -9.74
CA GLY A 12 20.04 2.60 -10.02
C GLY A 12 20.62 3.24 -8.76
N ALA A 13 20.86 2.42 -7.72
CA ALA A 13 21.43 2.89 -6.47
C ALA A 13 22.76 3.62 -6.70
N ARG A 14 22.90 4.79 -6.08
CA ARG A 14 24.13 5.60 -6.10
C ARG A 14 24.87 5.39 -4.77
N PRO A 15 26.22 5.42 -4.75
CA PRO A 15 26.96 5.32 -3.50
C PRO A 15 26.56 6.44 -2.53
N VAL A 16 26.49 6.08 -1.25
CA VAL A 16 26.21 7.01 -0.14
C VAL A 16 27.47 7.10 0.70
N SER A 17 28.05 8.30 0.77
CA SER A 17 29.31 8.56 1.47
C SER A 17 29.14 8.88 2.96
N ALA A 18 27.93 9.30 3.35
CA ALA A 18 27.55 9.58 4.72
C ALA A 18 26.03 9.44 4.87
N ARG A 19 25.60 9.00 6.05
CA ARG A 19 24.19 8.92 6.46
C ARG A 19 24.04 9.46 7.87
N GLU A 20 23.02 10.28 8.08
CA GLU A 20 22.64 10.85 9.36
C GLU A 20 21.13 10.63 9.58
N THR A 21 20.71 10.17 10.75
CA THR A 21 19.30 10.24 11.14
C THR A 21 19.05 11.60 11.78
N VAL A 22 18.34 12.46 11.06
CA VAL A 22 18.01 13.83 11.48
C VAL A 22 16.90 13.82 12.55
N HIS A 23 15.96 12.90 12.44
CA HIS A 23 14.89 12.71 13.42
C HIS A 23 14.47 11.25 13.52
N HIS A 24 14.32 10.76 14.76
CA HIS A 24 13.71 9.48 15.06
C HIS A 24 12.23 9.65 15.38
N GLY A 25 11.37 9.08 14.54
CA GLY A 25 9.93 9.13 14.73
C GLY A 25 9.35 7.79 15.19
N MET A 26 8.06 7.82 15.54
CA MET A 26 7.33 6.61 15.97
C MET A 26 7.26 5.58 14.85
N VAL A 27 6.76 5.98 13.66
CA VAL A 27 6.61 5.08 12.51
C VAL A 27 7.78 5.17 11.54
N PHE A 28 8.26 6.38 11.25
CA PHE A 28 9.32 6.63 10.29
C PHE A 28 10.42 7.52 10.87
N ASP A 29 11.61 7.44 10.27
CA ASP A 29 12.71 8.37 10.54
C ASP A 29 12.81 9.40 9.42
N ILE A 30 13.38 10.58 9.73
CA ILE A 30 13.91 11.48 8.70
C ILE A 30 15.42 11.28 8.63
N VAL A 31 15.91 10.88 7.47
CA VAL A 31 17.34 10.60 7.25
C VAL A 31 17.90 11.54 6.19
N ARG A 32 19.18 11.90 6.34
CA ARG A 32 19.97 12.63 5.36
C ARG A 32 21.09 11.74 4.85
N ASP A 33 21.04 11.44 3.57
CA ASP A 33 22.12 10.74 2.86
C ASP A 33 22.92 11.73 2.02
N THR A 34 24.25 11.64 2.07
CA THR A 34 25.09 12.32 1.10
C THR A 34 25.43 11.41 -0.08
N VAL A 35 24.81 11.68 -1.23
CA VAL A 35 24.85 10.86 -2.43
C VAL A 35 26.00 11.26 -3.35
N GLU A 36 26.76 10.26 -3.82
CA GLU A 36 27.74 10.40 -4.89
C GLU A 36 27.07 10.10 -6.24
N PHE A 37 26.59 11.14 -6.92
CA PHE A 37 25.74 10.97 -8.09
C PHE A 37 26.52 10.70 -9.38
N ALA A 38 27.58 11.48 -9.60
CA ALA A 38 28.47 11.40 -10.76
C ALA A 38 29.87 11.92 -10.36
N PRO A 39 30.91 11.72 -11.19
CA PRO A 39 32.23 12.26 -10.92
C PRO A 39 32.19 13.77 -10.62
N GLY A 40 32.58 14.16 -9.41
CA GLY A 40 32.56 15.55 -8.94
C GLY A 40 31.19 16.11 -8.54
N VAL A 41 30.12 15.30 -8.59
CA VAL A 41 28.76 15.72 -8.23
C VAL A 41 28.30 14.97 -6.98
N ARG A 42 28.17 15.73 -5.89
CA ARG A 42 27.72 15.28 -4.57
C ARG A 42 26.63 16.21 -4.06
N PHE A 43 25.60 15.66 -3.43
CA PHE A 43 24.55 16.43 -2.77
C PHE A 43 23.95 15.66 -1.59
N ASP A 44 23.37 16.40 -0.66
CA ASP A 44 22.59 15.82 0.44
C ASP A 44 21.13 15.63 0.01
N ARG A 45 20.54 14.52 0.43
CA ARG A 45 19.12 14.21 0.22
C ARG A 45 18.51 13.82 1.55
N GLU A 46 17.54 14.63 1.99
CA GLU A 46 16.67 14.26 3.10
C GLU A 46 15.44 13.52 2.57
N TYR A 47 15.06 12.45 3.27
CA TYR A 47 13.87 11.68 2.95
C TYR A 47 13.34 10.94 4.19
N MET A 48 12.07 10.55 4.12
CA MET A 48 11.40 9.70 5.08
C MET A 48 11.82 8.24 4.87
N ARG A 49 12.44 7.64 5.88
CA ARG A 49 12.74 6.21 5.92
C ARG A 49 11.59 5.48 6.60
N HIS A 50 10.83 4.72 5.81
CA HIS A 50 9.56 4.12 6.19
C HIS A 50 9.67 2.58 6.21
N PRO A 51 8.93 1.86 7.08
CA PRO A 51 8.89 0.39 7.05
C PRO A 51 8.24 -0.18 5.77
N GLY A 52 7.44 0.64 5.09
CA GLY A 52 6.56 0.21 4.00
C GLY A 52 5.21 -0.28 4.53
N ALA A 53 4.31 -0.62 3.62
CA ALA A 53 2.95 -1.02 3.97
C ALA A 53 2.37 -2.04 2.99
N VAL A 54 1.28 -2.66 3.40
CA VAL A 54 0.41 -3.49 2.57
C VAL A 54 -1.01 -2.97 2.67
N ALA A 55 -1.78 -3.16 1.62
CA ALA A 55 -3.18 -2.79 1.55
C ALA A 55 -3.99 -3.88 0.85
N VAL A 56 -5.29 -3.97 1.16
CA VAL A 56 -6.19 -4.96 0.57
C VAL A 56 -7.41 -4.29 -0.02
N LEU A 57 -7.58 -4.42 -1.32
CA LEU A 57 -8.83 -4.10 -1.99
C LEU A 57 -9.66 -5.39 -2.06
N ALA A 58 -10.63 -5.53 -1.17
CA ALA A 58 -11.55 -6.67 -1.16
C ALA A 58 -12.75 -6.41 -2.07
N VAL A 59 -13.11 -7.40 -2.89
CA VAL A 59 -14.25 -7.36 -3.83
C VAL A 59 -15.20 -8.50 -3.56
N ASP A 60 -16.51 -8.21 -3.58
CA ASP A 60 -17.57 -9.21 -3.47
C ASP A 60 -18.18 -9.60 -4.84
N ASP A 61 -19.08 -10.58 -4.82
CA ASP A 61 -19.77 -11.08 -6.01
C ASP A 61 -20.75 -10.07 -6.64
N HIS A 62 -20.98 -8.93 -5.99
CA HIS A 62 -21.85 -7.83 -6.46
C HIS A 62 -21.05 -6.67 -7.02
N ASP A 63 -19.76 -6.85 -7.25
CA ASP A 63 -18.86 -5.84 -7.80
C ASP A 63 -18.67 -4.61 -6.89
N ARG A 64 -18.73 -4.84 -5.58
CA ARG A 64 -18.49 -3.81 -4.58
C ARG A 64 -17.13 -3.99 -3.94
N ILE A 65 -16.48 -2.88 -3.61
CA ILE A 65 -15.25 -2.83 -2.82
C ILE A 65 -15.56 -2.53 -1.37
N LEU A 66 -14.81 -3.14 -0.46
CA LEU A 66 -14.88 -2.84 0.97
C LEU A 66 -13.97 -1.67 1.30
N LEU A 67 -14.54 -0.60 1.84
CA LEU A 67 -13.81 0.58 2.31
C LEU A 67 -13.98 0.74 3.82
N ILE A 68 -12.98 1.35 4.44
CA ILE A 68 -12.98 1.84 5.81
C ILE A 68 -13.01 3.37 5.82
N ARG A 69 -13.51 3.97 6.89
CA ARG A 69 -13.49 5.42 7.08
C ARG A 69 -12.67 5.81 8.30
N GLN A 70 -11.53 6.45 8.07
CA GLN A 70 -10.57 6.82 9.12
C GLN A 70 -10.23 8.31 9.07
N TYR A 71 -9.97 8.90 10.23
CA TYR A 71 -9.43 10.26 10.33
C TYR A 71 -7.91 10.25 10.11
N ARG A 72 -7.43 11.11 9.21
CA ARG A 72 -6.00 11.29 8.94
C ARG A 72 -5.57 12.68 9.40
N HIS A 73 -4.92 12.74 10.56
CA HIS A 73 -4.47 14.00 11.17
C HIS A 73 -3.59 14.88 10.25
N PRO A 74 -2.59 14.33 9.50
CA PRO A 74 -1.71 15.17 8.67
C PRO A 74 -2.42 15.99 7.59
N VAL A 75 -3.58 15.50 7.12
CA VAL A 75 -4.41 16.21 6.14
C VAL A 75 -5.65 16.83 6.79
N GLY A 76 -5.97 16.51 8.04
CA GLY A 76 -7.16 17.00 8.75
C GLY A 76 -8.48 16.54 8.14
N HIS A 77 -8.50 15.36 7.51
CA HIS A 77 -9.69 14.83 6.83
C HIS A 77 -10.05 13.44 7.33
N THR A 78 -11.34 13.15 7.36
CA THR A 78 -11.86 11.79 7.43
C THR A 78 -11.98 11.25 6.01
N MET A 79 -11.26 10.17 5.71
CA MET A 79 -11.08 9.65 4.36
C MET A 79 -11.68 8.26 4.25
N TRP A 80 -12.24 7.95 3.08
CA TRP A 80 -12.56 6.58 2.70
C TRP A 80 -11.29 5.93 2.14
N GLU A 81 -10.90 4.81 2.74
CA GLU A 81 -9.66 4.12 2.42
C GLU A 81 -9.92 2.62 2.20
N ILE A 82 -9.05 1.95 1.44
CA ILE A 82 -8.96 0.49 1.51
C ILE A 82 -8.17 0.08 2.76
N PRO A 83 -8.49 -1.08 3.38
CA PRO A 83 -7.74 -1.58 4.51
C PRO A 83 -6.24 -1.65 4.27
N ALA A 84 -5.43 -1.20 5.22
CA ALA A 84 -3.99 -1.11 5.05
C ALA A 84 -3.24 -1.02 6.39
N GLY A 85 -2.06 -1.64 6.44
CA GLY A 85 -1.19 -1.58 7.60
C GLY A 85 0.29 -1.64 7.27
N LEU A 86 1.08 -1.36 8.28
CA LEU A 86 2.53 -1.28 8.17
C LEU A 86 3.16 -2.66 8.05
N LEU A 87 4.37 -2.70 7.51
CA LEU A 87 5.22 -3.89 7.51
C LEU A 87 6.15 -3.85 8.73
N ASP A 88 5.57 -3.96 9.91
CA ASP A 88 6.23 -3.78 11.21
C ASP A 88 6.44 -5.07 12.02
N VAL A 89 5.86 -6.18 11.57
CA VAL A 89 6.07 -7.50 12.17
C VAL A 89 7.27 -8.19 11.51
N ASP A 90 8.34 -8.40 12.28
CA ASP A 90 9.58 -9.02 11.77
C ASP A 90 9.31 -10.42 11.20
N GLY A 91 9.87 -10.68 10.01
CA GLY A 91 9.71 -11.93 9.28
C GLY A 91 8.29 -12.22 8.75
N GLU A 92 7.29 -11.36 8.99
CA GLU A 92 5.93 -11.58 8.49
C GLU A 92 5.89 -11.43 6.95
N PRO A 93 5.40 -12.46 6.22
CA PRO A 93 5.17 -12.32 4.78
C PRO A 93 4.12 -11.24 4.49
N PRO A 94 4.33 -10.34 3.52
CA PRO A 94 3.40 -9.22 3.25
C PRO A 94 1.94 -9.65 3.03
N GLN A 95 1.72 -10.78 2.38
CA GLN A 95 0.38 -11.33 2.17
C GLN A 95 -0.31 -11.77 3.47
N ARG A 96 0.46 -12.12 4.52
CA ARG A 96 -0.08 -12.44 5.84
C ARG A 96 -0.48 -11.17 6.57
N GLY A 97 0.40 -10.16 6.59
CA GLY A 97 0.08 -8.84 7.14
C GLY A 97 -1.17 -8.26 6.48
N ALA A 98 -1.25 -8.32 5.15
CA ALA A 98 -2.42 -7.83 4.41
C ALA A 98 -3.75 -8.50 4.85
N LEU A 99 -3.74 -9.82 5.05
CA LEU A 99 -4.93 -10.55 5.53
C LEU A 99 -5.25 -10.26 6.99
N ARG A 100 -4.23 -10.05 7.84
CA ARG A 100 -4.37 -9.63 9.23
C ARG A 100 -5.04 -8.26 9.31
N GLU A 101 -4.54 -7.27 8.56
CA GLU A 101 -5.12 -5.93 8.50
C GLU A 101 -6.57 -5.92 7.98
N LEU A 102 -6.87 -6.73 6.94
CA LEU A 102 -8.24 -6.90 6.48
C LEU A 102 -9.15 -7.41 7.61
N ALA A 103 -8.68 -8.38 8.39
CA ALA A 103 -9.41 -8.93 9.52
C ALA A 103 -9.60 -7.90 10.63
N GLU A 104 -8.53 -7.24 11.08
CA GLU A 104 -8.53 -6.28 12.18
C GLU A 104 -9.44 -5.07 11.89
N GLU A 105 -9.21 -4.40 10.75
CA GLU A 105 -9.91 -3.16 10.40
C GLU A 105 -11.36 -3.39 9.95
N THR A 106 -11.65 -4.53 9.32
CA THR A 106 -12.97 -4.76 8.71
C THR A 106 -13.78 -5.90 9.27
N GLY A 107 -13.17 -6.83 10.01
CA GLY A 107 -13.80 -8.04 10.48
C GLY A 107 -14.10 -9.03 9.36
N HIS A 108 -13.34 -9.02 8.26
CA HIS A 108 -13.51 -9.94 7.13
C HIS A 108 -12.27 -10.80 6.89
N ARG A 109 -12.50 -12.00 6.38
CA ARG A 109 -11.46 -12.85 5.79
C ARG A 109 -11.72 -13.02 4.30
N ALA A 110 -10.67 -13.31 3.54
CA ALA A 110 -10.77 -13.59 2.11
C ALA A 110 -10.42 -15.06 1.81
N GLU A 111 -11.01 -15.61 0.74
CA GLU A 111 -10.70 -16.96 0.26
C GLU A 111 -9.45 -16.98 -0.61
N ALA A 112 -9.27 -15.94 -1.43
CA ALA A 112 -8.14 -15.81 -2.32
C ALA A 112 -7.54 -14.40 -2.27
N LEU A 113 -6.23 -14.36 -2.45
CA LEU A 113 -5.45 -13.14 -2.50
C LEU A 113 -4.55 -13.17 -3.74
N SER A 114 -4.46 -12.05 -4.44
CA SER A 114 -3.55 -11.86 -5.57
C SER A 114 -2.89 -10.48 -5.49
N THR A 115 -1.69 -10.33 -6.02
CA THR A 115 -1.04 -9.01 -6.06
C THR A 115 -1.68 -8.16 -7.15
N LEU A 116 -2.27 -7.03 -6.78
CA LEU A 116 -2.88 -6.08 -7.71
C LEU A 116 -1.83 -5.15 -8.29
N VAL A 117 -1.21 -4.32 -7.45
CA VAL A 117 -0.24 -3.31 -7.89
C VAL A 117 0.73 -2.97 -6.76
N ASP A 118 1.96 -2.63 -7.13
CA ASP A 118 2.96 -2.07 -6.22
C ASP A 118 3.14 -0.59 -6.54
N LEU A 119 3.29 0.26 -5.51
CA LEU A 119 3.45 1.70 -5.69
C LEU A 119 4.46 2.30 -4.72
N ARG A 120 5.04 3.44 -5.12
CA ARG A 120 5.78 4.36 -4.27
C ARG A 120 4.96 5.64 -4.16
N PRO A 121 4.36 5.97 -3.00
CA PRO A 121 3.47 7.12 -2.88
C PRO A 121 4.18 8.45 -3.18
N SER A 122 5.44 8.59 -2.72
CA SER A 122 6.21 9.84 -2.85
C SER A 122 7.72 9.57 -3.02
N PRO A 123 8.17 9.01 -4.16
CA PRO A 123 9.57 8.58 -4.36
C PRO A 123 10.59 9.73 -4.33
N GLY A 124 10.13 10.99 -4.39
CA GLY A 124 10.99 12.15 -4.22
C GLY A 124 11.41 12.40 -2.77
N GLY A 125 10.66 11.91 -1.78
CA GLY A 125 10.87 12.25 -0.36
C GLY A 125 10.61 11.11 0.61
N SER A 126 10.26 9.91 0.15
CA SER A 126 10.04 8.73 0.98
C SER A 126 10.54 7.48 0.26
N ASP A 127 11.12 6.55 1.00
CA ASP A 127 11.45 5.20 0.50
C ASP A 127 10.31 4.19 0.69
N GLU A 128 9.16 4.65 1.18
CA GLU A 128 7.95 3.86 1.34
C GLU A 128 7.56 3.15 0.04
N VAL A 129 7.31 1.85 0.18
CA VAL A 129 6.68 1.03 -0.83
C VAL A 129 5.40 0.44 -0.25
N ILE A 130 4.35 0.42 -1.07
CA ILE A 130 3.06 -0.17 -0.72
C ILE A 130 2.75 -1.26 -1.73
N ARG A 131 2.28 -2.42 -1.26
CA ARG A 131 1.65 -3.44 -2.11
C ARG A 131 0.16 -3.46 -1.86
N ILE A 132 -0.61 -3.30 -2.92
CA ILE A 132 -2.06 -3.51 -2.89
C ILE A 132 -2.34 -4.93 -3.36
N TYR A 133 -3.06 -5.67 -2.55
CA TYR A 133 -3.60 -6.98 -2.87
C TYR A 133 -5.06 -6.86 -3.31
N LEU A 134 -5.47 -7.71 -4.26
CA LEU A 134 -6.88 -7.98 -4.54
C LEU A 134 -7.31 -9.19 -3.71
N ALA A 135 -8.32 -9.01 -2.88
CA ALA A 135 -8.97 -10.09 -2.13
C ALA A 135 -10.35 -10.41 -2.73
N THR A 136 -10.63 -11.70 -2.93
CA THR A 136 -11.94 -12.18 -3.42
C THR A 136 -12.50 -13.25 -2.49
N GLY A 137 -13.83 -13.44 -2.53
CA GLY A 137 -14.52 -14.32 -1.59
C GLY A 137 -14.44 -13.77 -0.15
N ALA A 138 -14.51 -12.45 -0.01
CA ALA A 138 -14.44 -11.80 1.29
C ALA A 138 -15.75 -12.01 2.05
N VAL A 139 -15.66 -12.57 3.26
CA VAL A 139 -16.81 -12.85 4.13
C VAL A 139 -16.53 -12.40 5.55
N PRO A 140 -17.56 -12.00 6.32
CA PRO A 140 -17.39 -11.67 7.73
C PRO A 140 -16.75 -12.82 8.51
N LEU A 141 -15.87 -12.48 9.44
CA LEU A 141 -15.38 -13.40 10.45
C LEU A 141 -16.53 -13.84 11.35
N ARG A 142 -16.48 -15.09 11.80
CA ARG A 142 -17.33 -15.58 12.87
C ARG A 142 -16.87 -15.01 14.20
N ALA A 143 -17.77 -14.95 15.18
CA ALA A 143 -17.44 -14.40 16.50
C ALA A 143 -16.28 -15.14 17.18
N GLU A 144 -16.13 -16.44 16.91
CA GLU A 144 -15.04 -17.26 17.45
C GLU A 144 -13.70 -17.09 16.73
N GLU A 145 -13.71 -16.44 15.55
CA GLU A 145 -12.53 -16.15 14.74
C GLU A 145 -11.92 -14.77 15.05
N VAL A 146 -12.57 -13.96 15.90
CA VAL A 146 -12.07 -12.66 16.33
C VAL A 146 -11.22 -12.84 17.59
N ASP A 147 -9.91 -12.71 17.45
CA ASP A 147 -8.92 -12.83 18.53
C ASP A 147 -8.16 -11.52 18.81
N PHE A 148 -8.58 -10.42 18.17
CA PHE A 148 -8.01 -9.08 18.32
C PHE A 148 -8.99 -8.11 18.99
N GLU A 149 -8.44 -7.14 19.73
CA GLU A 149 -9.20 -6.00 20.25
C GLU A 149 -8.90 -4.78 19.39
N ARG A 150 -9.94 -4.10 18.87
CA ARG A 150 -9.77 -2.84 18.16
C ARG A 150 -9.43 -1.75 19.17
N THR A 151 -8.23 -1.18 19.08
CA THR A 151 -7.79 -0.10 19.99
C THR A 151 -7.72 1.24 19.26
N ASP A 152 -7.81 2.32 20.03
CA ASP A 152 -7.55 3.69 19.56
C ASP A 152 -8.32 4.09 18.30
N GLU A 153 -7.61 4.41 17.20
CA GLU A 153 -8.21 4.87 15.95
C GLU A 153 -9.07 3.80 15.27
N GLU A 154 -8.88 2.52 15.59
CA GLU A 154 -9.60 1.39 14.99
C GLU A 154 -10.97 1.14 15.61
N ALA A 155 -11.19 1.60 16.85
CA ALA A 155 -12.44 1.39 17.58
C ALA A 155 -13.64 2.08 16.92
N GLU A 156 -13.40 3.12 16.12
CA GLU A 156 -14.42 3.93 15.46
C GLU A 156 -14.49 3.70 13.94
N ILE A 157 -13.76 2.71 13.39
CA ILE A 157 -13.72 2.47 11.95
C ILE A 157 -15.10 2.03 11.43
N GLU A 158 -15.71 2.89 10.60
CA GLU A 158 -16.89 2.58 9.80
C GLU A 158 -16.47 1.82 8.54
N THR A 159 -17.13 0.68 8.26
CA THR A 159 -16.93 -0.06 7.01
C THR A 159 -18.10 0.11 6.05
N ARG A 160 -17.83 0.05 4.74
CA ARG A 160 -18.85 0.15 3.70
C ARG A 160 -18.47 -0.62 2.44
N TRP A 161 -19.42 -1.41 1.95
CA TRP A 161 -19.39 -1.95 0.59
C TRP A 161 -19.88 -0.90 -0.41
N VAL A 162 -19.04 -0.52 -1.36
CA VAL A 162 -19.31 0.51 -2.37
C VAL A 162 -19.18 -0.08 -3.77
N PRO A 163 -20.14 0.08 -4.69
CA PRO A 163 -19.97 -0.37 -6.08
C PRO A 163 -18.67 0.18 -6.68
N LEU A 164 -17.89 -0.65 -7.38
CA LEU A 164 -16.62 -0.22 -7.97
C LEU A 164 -16.82 1.00 -8.89
N ALA A 165 -17.91 1.03 -9.66
CA ALA A 165 -18.26 2.16 -10.53
C ALA A 165 -18.40 3.49 -9.76
N ASP A 166 -19.02 3.46 -8.57
CA ASP A 166 -19.20 4.65 -7.73
C ASP A 166 -17.87 5.11 -7.12
N ALA A 167 -17.00 4.16 -6.76
CA ALA A 167 -15.65 4.46 -6.29
C ALA A 167 -14.79 5.07 -7.40
N VAL A 168 -14.85 4.54 -8.62
CA VAL A 168 -14.17 5.11 -9.80
C VAL A 168 -14.65 6.54 -10.05
N ALA A 169 -15.96 6.77 -10.05
CA ALA A 169 -16.52 8.12 -10.19
C ALA A 169 -16.04 9.04 -9.06
N GLY A 170 -16.06 8.57 -7.81
CA GLY A 170 -15.57 9.32 -6.65
C GLY A 170 -14.10 9.70 -6.75
N VAL A 171 -13.25 8.82 -7.27
CA VAL A 171 -11.83 9.13 -7.55
C VAL A 171 -11.70 10.21 -8.62
N LEU A 172 -12.37 10.05 -9.77
CA LEU A 172 -12.25 10.98 -10.90
C LEU A 172 -12.85 12.36 -10.60
N GLU A 173 -13.85 12.43 -9.72
CA GLU A 173 -14.45 13.68 -9.24
C GLU A 173 -13.67 14.34 -8.10
N GLY A 174 -12.61 13.70 -7.58
CA GLY A 174 -11.82 14.22 -6.46
C GLY A 174 -12.51 14.09 -5.09
N ARG A 175 -13.57 13.27 -4.97
CA ARG A 175 -14.21 12.93 -3.69
C ARG A 175 -13.43 11.89 -2.89
N LEU A 176 -12.65 11.05 -3.58
CA LEU A 176 -11.74 10.06 -2.99
C LEU A 176 -10.31 10.44 -3.36
N THR A 177 -9.50 10.79 -2.36
CA THR A 177 -8.17 11.37 -2.56
C THR A 177 -7.05 10.65 -1.82
N ASN A 178 -7.35 9.60 -1.05
CA ASN A 178 -6.32 8.75 -0.45
C ASN A 178 -5.55 8.02 -1.57
N ALA A 179 -4.22 8.20 -1.62
CA ALA A 179 -3.40 7.75 -2.74
C ALA A 179 -3.49 6.24 -2.98
N THR A 180 -3.40 5.44 -1.93
CA THR A 180 -3.49 3.97 -1.99
C THR A 180 -4.85 3.52 -2.52
N THR A 181 -5.93 4.17 -2.08
CA THR A 181 -7.30 3.88 -2.52
C THR A 181 -7.52 4.26 -3.97
N VAL A 182 -7.08 5.46 -4.37
CA VAL A 182 -7.12 5.93 -5.77
C VAL A 182 -6.42 4.93 -6.68
N VAL A 183 -5.20 4.52 -6.32
CA VAL A 183 -4.42 3.56 -7.12
C VAL A 183 -5.08 2.19 -7.16
N GLY A 184 -5.53 1.66 -6.02
CA GLY A 184 -6.20 0.35 -5.97
C GLY A 184 -7.46 0.30 -6.83
N VAL A 185 -8.33 1.29 -6.71
CA VAL A 185 -9.59 1.40 -7.47
C VAL A 185 -9.32 1.47 -8.97
N LEU A 186 -8.42 2.36 -9.39
CA LEU A 186 -8.11 2.52 -10.82
C LEU A 186 -7.33 1.33 -11.39
N ALA A 187 -6.47 0.69 -10.61
CA ALA A 187 -5.76 -0.53 -11.01
C ALA A 187 -6.73 -1.69 -11.26
N LEU A 188 -7.70 -1.90 -10.36
CA LEU A 188 -8.72 -2.93 -10.57
C LEU A 188 -9.59 -2.63 -11.80
N GLN A 189 -10.03 -1.38 -11.96
CA GLN A 189 -10.81 -0.97 -13.14
C GLN A 189 -10.02 -1.21 -14.43
N ALA A 190 -8.73 -0.86 -14.46
CA ALA A 190 -7.86 -1.10 -15.60
C ALA A 190 -7.68 -2.60 -15.89
N GLN A 191 -7.44 -3.40 -14.85
CA GLN A 191 -7.30 -4.86 -14.97
C GLN A 191 -8.54 -5.50 -15.60
N ARG A 192 -9.74 -5.06 -15.21
CA ARG A 192 -11.00 -5.59 -15.75
C ARG A 192 -11.35 -5.09 -17.14
N SER A 193 -10.85 -3.92 -17.52
CA SER A 193 -11.12 -3.31 -18.82
C SER A 193 -10.14 -3.79 -19.90
N ALA A 194 -9.04 -4.44 -19.52
CA ALA A 194 -8.06 -4.96 -20.46
C ALA A 194 -8.65 -6.13 -21.26
N ARG A 195 -8.60 -6.04 -22.59
CA ARG A 195 -9.13 -7.06 -23.50
C ARG A 195 -8.39 -8.40 -23.39
N ASP A 196 -7.11 -8.32 -23.05
CA ASP A 196 -6.20 -9.44 -22.80
C ASP A 196 -5.60 -9.29 -21.40
N ALA A 197 -6.45 -9.12 -20.39
CA ALA A 197 -5.99 -8.97 -19.01
C ALA A 197 -5.07 -10.13 -18.63
N GLU A 198 -3.79 -9.84 -18.44
CA GLU A 198 -2.86 -10.82 -17.89
C GLU A 198 -3.40 -11.29 -16.53
N ALA A 199 -3.15 -12.57 -16.22
CA ALA A 199 -3.47 -13.09 -14.90
C ALA A 199 -2.81 -12.19 -13.84
N LEU A 200 -3.56 -11.89 -12.78
CA LEU A 200 -3.00 -11.17 -11.64
C LEU A 200 -1.76 -11.91 -11.14
N ARG A 201 -0.77 -11.13 -10.69
CA ARG A 201 0.44 -11.69 -10.10
C ARG A 201 0.06 -12.49 -8.83
N PRO A 202 0.72 -13.62 -8.54
CA PRO A 202 0.44 -14.39 -7.34
C PRO A 202 0.69 -13.57 -6.06
N ALA A 203 0.10 -13.97 -4.93
CA ALA A 203 0.22 -13.24 -3.66
C ALA A 203 1.66 -13.17 -3.12
N ASP A 204 2.48 -14.16 -3.45
CA ASP A 204 3.90 -14.27 -3.10
C ASP A 204 4.83 -13.77 -4.22
N ALA A 205 4.29 -13.09 -5.24
CA ALA A 205 5.10 -12.49 -6.30
C ALA A 205 6.22 -11.62 -5.71
N PRO A 206 7.41 -11.54 -6.34
CA PRO A 206 8.48 -10.68 -5.86
C PRO A 206 7.97 -9.27 -5.56
N PHE A 207 8.23 -8.79 -4.35
CA PHE A 207 7.88 -7.44 -3.95
C PHE A 207 9.01 -6.50 -4.35
N VAL A 208 8.62 -5.33 -4.87
CA VAL A 208 9.51 -4.20 -5.11
C VAL A 208 10.47 -4.05 -3.93
N ALA A 209 11.77 -3.97 -4.24
CA ALA A 209 12.82 -3.91 -3.23
C ALA A 209 12.53 -2.80 -2.21
N ARG A 210 12.52 -3.18 -0.93
CA ARG A 210 12.27 -2.29 0.19
C ARG A 210 13.61 -1.81 0.74
N PRO A 211 13.95 -0.51 0.64
CA PRO A 211 15.15 0.03 1.27
C PRO A 211 15.00 0.24 2.80
N GLY A 212 13.77 0.02 3.29
CA GLY A 212 13.12 0.68 4.43
C GLY A 212 13.76 0.54 5.82
N ARG A 213 12.99 0.98 6.82
CA ARG A 213 13.33 0.91 8.25
C ARG A 213 12.97 -0.45 8.81
N ASP A 214 13.94 -1.17 9.36
CA ASP A 214 13.65 -2.29 10.27
C ASP A 214 13.13 -1.69 11.58
N LEU A 215 11.93 -2.08 11.99
CA LEU A 215 11.38 -1.70 13.29
C LEU A 215 11.94 -2.67 14.33
N SER A 216 12.63 -2.12 15.34
CA SER A 216 13.30 -2.85 16.43
C SER A 216 12.43 -2.94 17.67
#